data_AF-A0A1C4YNG9-F1
#
_entry.id   AF-A0A1C4YNG9-F1
#
_cell.length_a   1.000
_cell.length_b   1.000
_cell.length_c   1.000
_cell.angle_alpha   90.00
_cell.angle_beta   90.00
_cell.angle_gamma   90.00
#
_symmetry.space_group_name_H-M   'P 1'
#
loop_
_entity.id
_entity.type
_entity.pdbx_description
1 polymer ?
#
loop_
_entity_poly.entity_id
_entity_poly.type
_entity_poly.pdbx_seq_one_letter_code
_entity_poly.pdbx_strand_id
1 'polypeptide(L)'
;MPTEEPNLSTRVEFAWRCHASQENWASKVDTKASILLSGNLVGLAALLSTRADAVTNPGSAGGEGFGVGLGIVILGVAAIVTAAVIFPMLGPRRASTPGDIVYFGHLRDRKPAEVLDRLVALSTPEQLGQLARQLVAMARINWLKHRMLQAAMVLSLVGYVVVGAVLLA
;
A
#
# COMPACT_ATOMS: atom_id res chain seq x y z
N MET A 1 -30.15 -24.35 -24.19
CA MET A 1 -28.72 -24.67 -24.03
C MET A 1 -28.47 -24.75 -22.53
N PRO A 2 -28.25 -25.95 -21.94
CA PRO A 2 -27.97 -26.05 -20.52
C PRO A 2 -26.61 -25.39 -20.28
N THR A 3 -26.57 -24.33 -19.49
CA THR A 3 -25.31 -23.80 -18.98
C THR A 3 -24.75 -24.86 -18.05
N GLU A 4 -23.74 -25.61 -18.48
CA GLU A 4 -22.95 -26.45 -17.58
C GLU A 4 -22.45 -25.55 -16.45
N GLU A 5 -23.06 -25.70 -15.27
CA GLU A 5 -22.56 -24.99 -14.10
C GLU A 5 -21.11 -25.43 -13.87
N PRO A 6 -20.15 -24.49 -13.83
CA PRO A 6 -18.76 -24.84 -13.62
C PRO A 6 -18.65 -25.64 -12.32
N ASN A 7 -18.00 -26.80 -12.40
CA ASN A 7 -17.81 -27.68 -11.25
C ASN A 7 -17.07 -26.94 -10.10
N LEU A 8 -17.27 -27.40 -8.86
CA LEU A 8 -16.78 -26.70 -7.68
C LEU A 8 -15.25 -26.50 -7.66
N SER A 9 -14.49 -27.42 -8.26
CA SER A 9 -13.03 -27.30 -8.39
C SER A 9 -12.62 -26.15 -9.31
N THR A 10 -13.32 -25.95 -10.43
CA THR A 10 -13.10 -24.79 -11.33
C THR A 10 -13.37 -23.47 -10.60
N ARG A 11 -14.37 -23.43 -9.72
CA ARG A 11 -14.67 -22.25 -8.90
C ARG A 11 -13.53 -21.95 -7.91
N VAL A 12 -12.96 -22.98 -7.28
CA VAL A 12 -11.81 -22.83 -6.37
C VAL A 12 -10.58 -22.33 -7.13
N GLU A 13 -10.28 -22.92 -8.29
CA GLU A 13 -9.17 -22.51 -9.14
C GLU A 13 -9.30 -21.03 -9.56
N PHE A 14 -10.49 -20.62 -10.01
CA PHE A 14 -10.74 -19.23 -10.36
C PHE A 14 -10.55 -18.29 -9.16
N ALA A 15 -11.01 -18.67 -7.97
CA ALA A 15 -10.83 -17.88 -6.77
C ALA A 15 -9.34 -17.73 -6.38
N TRP A 16 -8.51 -18.76 -6.60
CA TRP A 16 -7.07 -18.67 -6.40
C TRP A 16 -6.38 -17.76 -7.43
N ARG A 17 -6.83 -17.82 -8.69
CA ARG A 17 -6.36 -16.87 -9.72
C ARG A 17 -6.70 -15.42 -9.37
N CYS A 18 -7.89 -15.17 -8.82
CA CYS A 18 -8.26 -13.84 -8.32
C CYS A 18 -7.34 -13.40 -7.17
N HIS A 19 -7.01 -14.32 -6.25
CA HIS A 19 -6.13 -14.04 -5.12
C HIS A 19 -4.72 -13.64 -5.62
N ALA A 20 -4.14 -14.44 -6.52
CA ALA A 20 -2.85 -14.14 -7.13
C ALA A 20 -2.86 -12.81 -7.92
N SER A 21 -3.97 -12.49 -8.60
CA SER A 21 -4.12 -11.20 -9.29
C SER A 21 -4.11 -10.03 -8.30
N GLN A 22 -4.76 -10.15 -7.14
CA GLN A 22 -4.74 -9.11 -6.11
C GLN A 22 -3.36 -8.94 -5.48
N GLU A 23 -2.62 -10.03 -5.26
CA GLU A 23 -1.23 -9.96 -4.78
C GLU A 23 -0.32 -9.22 -5.79
N ASN A 24 -0.45 -9.54 -7.08
CA ASN A 24 0.30 -8.86 -8.14
C ASN A 24 -0.02 -7.35 -8.20
N TRP A 25 -1.30 -6.96 -8.04
CA TRP A 25 -1.66 -5.54 -7.99
C TRP A 25 -1.09 -4.83 -6.76
N ALA A 26 -1.09 -5.48 -5.60
CA ALA A 26 -0.49 -4.94 -4.37
C ALA A 26 1.02 -4.70 -4.56
N SER A 27 1.73 -5.70 -5.09
CA SER A 27 3.18 -5.61 -5.37
C SER A 27 3.51 -4.44 -6.31
N LYS A 28 2.70 -4.22 -7.37
CA LYS A 28 2.88 -3.08 -8.28
C LYS A 28 2.70 -1.73 -7.58
N VAL A 29 1.77 -1.62 -6.63
CA VAL A 29 1.58 -0.39 -5.83
C VAL A 29 2.77 -0.16 -4.92
N ASP A 30 3.27 -1.20 -4.26
CA ASP A 30 4.42 -1.10 -3.35
C ASP A 30 5.69 -0.66 -4.12
N THR A 31 5.90 -1.16 -5.33
CA THR A 31 6.97 -0.70 -6.23
C THR A 31 6.82 0.78 -6.59
N LYS A 32 5.61 1.22 -6.98
CA LYS A 32 5.35 2.64 -7.31
C LYS A 32 5.58 3.55 -6.10
N ALA A 33 5.13 3.13 -4.92
CA ALA A 33 5.35 3.87 -3.69
C ALA A 33 6.84 3.98 -3.35
N SER A 34 7.61 2.90 -3.51
CA SER A 34 9.06 2.91 -3.24
C SER A 34 9.82 3.87 -4.17
N ILE A 35 9.45 3.90 -5.46
CA ILE A 35 10.01 4.84 -6.44
C ILE A 35 9.66 6.29 -6.06
N LEU A 36 8.38 6.55 -5.77
CA LEU A 36 7.91 7.88 -5.39
C LEU A 36 8.57 8.38 -4.09
N LEU A 37 8.69 7.52 -3.09
CA LEU A 37 9.33 7.84 -1.81
C LEU A 37 10.79 8.22 -2.02
N SER A 38 11.52 7.42 -2.81
CA SER A 38 12.93 7.70 -3.14
C SER A 38 13.08 9.05 -3.83
N GLY A 39 12.24 9.33 -4.83
CA GLY A 39 12.23 10.64 -5.50
C GLY A 39 11.93 11.80 -4.54
N ASN A 40 10.91 11.65 -3.68
CA ASN A 40 10.57 12.65 -2.67
C ASN A 40 11.67 12.91 -1.66
N LEU A 41 12.37 11.88 -1.19
CA LEU A 41 13.49 12.03 -0.27
C LEU A 41 14.67 12.75 -0.91
N VAL A 42 15.00 12.44 -2.17
CA VAL A 42 16.05 13.16 -2.92
C VAL A 42 15.68 14.63 -3.10
N GLY A 43 14.44 14.92 -3.52
CA GLY A 43 13.97 16.30 -3.67
C GLY A 43 13.97 17.07 -2.36
N LEU A 44 13.48 16.48 -1.27
CA LEU A 44 13.50 17.08 0.07
C LEU A 44 14.93 17.36 0.54
N ALA A 45 15.85 16.42 0.36
CA ALA A 45 17.25 16.59 0.76
C ALA A 45 17.90 17.77 0.01
N ALA A 46 17.64 17.89 -1.30
CA ALA A 46 18.13 19.02 -2.09
C ALA A 46 17.60 20.37 -1.57
N LEU A 47 16.29 20.46 -1.29
CA LEU A 47 15.66 21.69 -0.77
C LEU A 47 16.11 22.05 0.64
N LEU A 48 16.35 21.06 1.49
CA LEU A 48 16.87 21.29 2.83
C LEU A 48 18.33 21.75 2.79
N SER A 49 19.13 21.24 1.84
CA SER A 49 20.53 21.65 1.66
C SER A 49 20.61 23.12 1.24
N THR A 50 19.82 23.54 0.24
CA THR A 50 19.79 24.94 -0.19
C THR A 50 19.31 25.90 0.92
N ARG A 51 18.44 25.43 1.80
CA ARG A 51 17.99 26.18 2.99
C ARG A 51 19.06 26.30 4.07
N ALA A 52 19.82 25.24 4.32
CA ALA A 52 20.91 25.28 5.29
C ALA A 52 21.95 26.34 4.90
N ASP A 53 22.28 26.42 3.61
CA ASP A 53 23.19 27.44 3.07
C ASP A 53 22.61 28.86 3.25
N ALA A 54 21.31 29.05 2.99
CA ALA A 54 20.64 30.35 3.16
C ALA A 54 20.60 30.85 4.61
N VAL A 55 20.55 29.96 5.61
CA VAL A 55 20.61 30.36 7.04
C VAL A 55 21.98 30.96 7.38
N THR A 56 23.05 30.53 6.71
CA THR A 56 24.40 31.08 6.90
C THR A 56 24.63 32.41 6.17
N ASN A 57 23.78 32.76 5.20
CA ASN A 57 23.84 34.01 4.44
C ASN A 57 22.47 34.73 4.47
N PRO A 58 22.16 35.48 5.54
CA PRO A 58 20.80 35.99 5.83
C PRO A 58 20.31 37.12 4.91
N GLY A 59 21.04 37.49 3.86
CA GLY A 59 20.74 38.63 2.98
C GLY A 59 19.55 38.46 2.03
N SER A 60 18.95 37.26 1.92
CA SER A 60 17.90 36.92 0.93
C SER A 60 16.57 36.49 1.54
N ALA A 61 16.32 36.74 2.83
CA ALA A 61 15.10 36.29 3.52
C ALA A 61 13.87 37.17 3.20
N GLY A 62 13.41 37.14 1.95
CA GLY A 62 12.12 37.68 1.51
C GLY A 62 10.98 36.63 1.54
N GLY A 63 9.82 36.97 0.96
CA GLY A 63 8.61 36.12 0.89
C GLY A 63 8.81 34.73 0.26
N GLU A 64 9.91 34.52 -0.48
CA GLU A 64 10.39 33.22 -0.98
C GLU A 64 10.57 32.18 0.13
N GLY A 65 10.96 32.64 1.32
CA GLY A 65 11.14 31.81 2.51
C GLY A 65 9.84 31.17 3.01
N PHE A 66 8.68 31.76 2.74
CA PHE A 66 7.40 31.15 3.11
C PHE A 66 6.99 30.07 2.10
N GLY A 67 7.07 30.38 0.80
CA GLY A 67 6.65 29.48 -0.27
C GLY A 67 7.44 28.18 -0.34
N VAL A 68 8.78 28.26 -0.25
CA VAL A 68 9.63 27.05 -0.20
C VAL A 68 9.37 26.24 1.08
N GLY A 69 9.07 26.91 2.20
CA GLY A 69 8.78 26.25 3.48
C GLY A 69 7.49 25.44 3.41
N LEU A 70 6.44 26.04 2.85
CA LEU A 70 5.18 25.35 2.57
C LEU A 70 5.39 24.14 1.65
N GLY A 71 6.17 24.30 0.58
CA GLY A 71 6.52 23.21 -0.33
C GLY A 71 7.22 22.03 0.36
N ILE A 72 8.20 22.30 1.24
CA ILE A 72 8.89 21.28 2.04
C ILE A 72 7.90 20.54 2.95
N VAL A 73 6.99 21.25 3.61
CA VAL A 73 5.96 20.62 4.47
C VAL A 73 5.06 19.69 3.64
N ILE A 74 4.58 20.15 2.48
CA ILE A 74 3.74 19.33 1.59
C ILE A 74 4.48 18.07 1.13
N LEU A 75 5.73 18.20 0.70
CA LEU A 75 6.57 17.08 0.29
C LEU A 75 6.87 16.11 1.44
N GLY A 76 7.08 16.63 2.66
CA GLY A 76 7.26 15.82 3.87
C GLY A 76 6.02 14.99 4.19
N VAL A 77 4.82 15.59 4.12
CA VAL A 77 3.55 14.87 4.27
C VAL A 77 3.40 13.82 3.18
N ALA A 78 3.74 14.15 1.93
CA ALA A 78 3.70 13.19 0.81
C ALA A 78 4.62 11.99 1.05
N ALA A 79 5.84 12.22 1.56
CA ALA A 79 6.78 11.16 1.91
C ALA A 79 6.24 10.24 3.02
N ILE A 80 5.65 10.82 4.09
CA ILE A 80 5.04 10.05 5.17
C ILE A 80 3.88 9.18 4.66
N VAL A 81 2.98 9.75 3.86
CA VAL A 81 1.87 8.99 3.26
C VAL A 81 2.39 7.88 2.36
N THR A 82 3.44 8.14 1.56
CA THR A 82 4.06 7.11 0.70
C THR A 82 4.69 5.99 1.51
N ALA A 83 5.38 6.31 2.61
CA ALA A 83 5.93 5.31 3.52
C ALA A 83 4.81 4.45 4.17
N ALA A 84 3.66 5.06 4.47
CA ALA A 84 2.51 4.33 5.01
C ALA A 84 1.87 3.36 3.98
N VAL A 85 2.04 3.58 2.66
CA VAL A 85 1.58 2.64 1.63
C VAL A 85 2.33 1.31 1.69
N ILE A 86 3.64 1.36 1.89
CA ILE A 86 4.52 0.17 1.93
C ILE A 86 4.56 -0.49 3.31
N PHE A 87 4.04 0.18 4.34
CA PHE A 87 4.01 -0.36 5.69
C PHE A 87 3.14 -1.63 5.75
N PRO A 88 3.58 -2.69 6.45
CA PRO A 88 2.83 -3.94 6.52
C PRO A 88 1.50 -3.74 7.27
N MET A 89 0.40 -3.76 6.52
CA MET A 89 -0.95 -3.69 7.07
C MET A 89 -1.42 -5.10 7.43
N LEU A 90 -1.43 -5.42 8.72
CA LEU A 90 -2.05 -6.65 9.21
C LEU A 90 -3.57 -6.49 9.15
N GLY A 91 -4.25 -7.40 8.44
CA GLY A 91 -5.70 -7.43 8.39
C GLY A 91 -6.30 -7.57 9.80
N PRO A 92 -7.53 -7.05 10.03
CA PRO A 92 -8.15 -7.12 11.34
C PRO A 92 -8.30 -8.56 11.79
N ARG A 93 -7.77 -8.86 12.99
CA ARG A 93 -7.84 -10.17 13.66
C ARG A 93 -9.27 -10.73 13.80
N ARG A 94 -10.29 -9.85 13.70
CA ARG A 94 -11.72 -10.14 13.85
C ARG A 94 -12.43 -10.62 12.57
N ALA A 95 -11.81 -10.51 11.39
CA ALA A 95 -12.47 -10.84 10.12
C ALA A 95 -12.37 -12.33 9.74
N SER A 96 -11.83 -13.17 10.60
CA SER A 96 -11.49 -14.56 10.28
C SER A 96 -12.16 -15.54 11.24
N THR A 97 -12.65 -16.63 10.69
CA THR A 97 -13.38 -17.66 11.44
C THR A 97 -12.38 -18.64 12.07
N PRO A 98 -12.63 -19.14 13.29
CA PRO A 98 -11.84 -20.24 13.86
C PRO A 98 -11.82 -21.43 12.88
N GLY A 99 -10.65 -21.74 12.34
CA GLY A 99 -10.48 -22.80 11.33
C GLY A 99 -10.00 -22.32 9.96
N ASP A 100 -9.89 -21.01 9.75
CA ASP A 100 -9.27 -20.44 8.54
C ASP A 100 -7.75 -20.74 8.54
N ILE A 101 -7.27 -21.35 7.45
CA ILE A 101 -5.86 -21.74 7.28
C ILE A 101 -5.16 -20.97 6.16
N VAL A 102 -5.90 -20.20 5.34
CA VAL A 102 -5.32 -19.42 4.24
C VAL A 102 -4.58 -18.17 4.73
N TYR A 103 -4.98 -17.59 5.88
CA TYR A 103 -4.32 -16.42 6.45
C TYR A 103 -3.15 -16.80 7.36
N PHE A 104 -1.95 -16.32 7.02
CA PHE A 104 -0.70 -16.62 7.74
C PHE A 104 -0.76 -16.29 9.25
N GLY A 105 -1.52 -15.27 9.64
CA GLY A 105 -1.65 -14.88 11.05
C GLY A 105 -2.32 -15.95 11.92
N HIS A 106 -3.13 -16.86 11.34
CA HIS A 106 -3.68 -18.01 12.08
C HIS A 106 -2.74 -19.21 12.09
N LEU A 107 -1.86 -19.33 11.10
CA LEU A 107 -0.92 -20.44 11.01
C LEU A 107 0.26 -20.27 11.98
N ARG A 108 0.63 -19.03 12.29
CA ARG A 108 1.82 -18.73 13.11
C ARG A 108 1.81 -19.38 14.51
N ASP A 109 0.61 -19.63 15.05
CA ASP A 109 0.41 -20.14 16.41
C ASP A 109 -0.06 -21.63 16.40
N ARG A 110 -0.13 -22.28 15.23
CA ARG A 110 -0.62 -23.67 15.08
C ARG A 110 0.51 -24.69 14.94
N LYS A 111 0.27 -25.91 15.40
CA LYS A 111 1.21 -27.03 15.20
C LYS A 111 1.07 -27.63 13.79
N PRO A 112 2.15 -28.16 13.19
CA PRO A 112 2.09 -28.80 11.87
C PRO A 112 1.02 -29.91 11.75
N ALA A 113 0.86 -30.73 12.80
CA ALA A 113 -0.15 -31.78 12.83
C ALA A 113 -1.59 -31.22 12.74
N GLU A 114 -1.88 -30.15 13.48
CA GLU A 114 -3.20 -29.50 13.46
C GLU A 114 -3.52 -28.88 12.10
N VAL A 115 -2.49 -28.40 11.38
CA VAL A 115 -2.64 -27.87 10.02
C VAL A 115 -2.90 -29.00 9.02
N LEU A 116 -2.17 -30.12 9.13
CA LEU A 116 -2.39 -31.31 8.29
C LEU A 116 -3.80 -31.86 8.48
N ASP A 117 -4.23 -32.06 9.73
CA ASP A 117 -5.58 -32.55 10.06
C ASP A 117 -6.65 -31.64 9.45
N ARG A 118 -6.44 -30.31 9.53
CA ARG A 118 -7.37 -29.35 8.96
C ARG A 118 -7.37 -29.37 7.42
N LEU A 119 -6.21 -29.53 6.78
CA LEU A 119 -6.10 -29.64 5.32
C LEU A 119 -6.83 -30.88 4.80
N VAL A 120 -6.67 -32.02 5.46
CA VAL A 120 -7.36 -33.27 5.09
C VAL A 120 -8.87 -33.14 5.28
N ALA A 121 -9.32 -32.45 6.33
CA ALA A 121 -10.74 -32.25 6.62
C ALA A 121 -11.41 -31.14 5.79
N LEU A 122 -10.69 -30.35 4.99
CA LEU A 122 -11.24 -29.17 4.31
C LEU A 122 -12.09 -29.54 3.10
N SER A 123 -13.40 -29.32 3.21
CA SER A 123 -14.31 -29.47 2.07
C SER A 123 -14.15 -28.33 1.05
N THR A 124 -14.48 -28.58 -0.22
CA THR A 124 -14.41 -27.56 -1.28
C THR A 124 -15.28 -26.31 -1.01
N PRO A 125 -16.51 -26.42 -0.47
CA PRO A 125 -17.30 -25.26 -0.06
C PRO A 125 -16.61 -24.44 1.05
N GLU A 126 -15.97 -25.09 2.02
CA GLU A 126 -15.20 -24.39 3.06
C GLU A 126 -13.99 -23.67 2.45
N GLN A 127 -13.26 -24.29 1.52
CA GLN A 127 -12.14 -23.64 0.80
C GLN A 127 -12.60 -22.35 0.13
N LEU A 128 -13.71 -22.40 -0.62
CA LEU A 128 -14.30 -21.21 -1.26
C LEU A 128 -14.69 -20.14 -0.23
N GLY A 129 -15.29 -20.55 0.90
CA GLY A 129 -15.66 -19.63 1.97
C GLY A 129 -14.46 -18.92 2.58
N GLN A 130 -13.36 -19.64 2.84
CA GLN A 130 -12.11 -19.04 3.34
C GLN A 130 -11.53 -18.06 2.33
N LEU A 131 -11.47 -18.47 1.05
CA LEU A 131 -10.88 -17.68 -0.01
C LEU A 131 -11.69 -16.41 -0.32
N ALA A 132 -13.03 -16.50 -0.31
CA ALA A 132 -13.91 -15.35 -0.46
C ALA A 132 -13.70 -14.30 0.64
N ARG A 133 -13.61 -14.72 1.91
CA ARG A 133 -13.28 -13.80 3.02
C ARG A 133 -11.94 -13.12 2.81
N GLN A 134 -10.93 -13.88 2.39
CA GLN A 134 -9.59 -13.35 2.17
C GLN A 134 -9.53 -12.39 0.97
N LEU A 135 -10.21 -12.71 -0.14
CA LEU A 135 -10.30 -11.83 -1.32
C LEU A 135 -10.94 -10.48 -0.98
N VAL A 136 -11.98 -10.46 -0.13
CA VAL A 136 -12.60 -9.21 0.31
C VAL A 136 -11.67 -8.42 1.24
N ALA A 137 -11.00 -9.10 2.17
CA ALA A 137 -10.06 -8.46 3.08
C ALA A 137 -8.85 -7.85 2.32
N MET A 138 -8.24 -8.62 1.40
CA MET A 138 -7.15 -8.16 0.54
C MET A 138 -7.60 -7.01 -0.37
N ALA A 139 -8.79 -7.10 -0.98
CA ALA A 139 -9.31 -6.01 -1.80
C ALA A 139 -9.45 -4.68 -1.03
N ARG A 140 -9.92 -4.71 0.23
CA ARG A 140 -10.03 -3.51 1.07
C ARG A 140 -8.67 -2.87 1.36
N ILE A 141 -7.68 -3.69 1.71
CA ILE A 141 -6.31 -3.22 1.96
C ILE A 141 -5.71 -2.64 0.68
N ASN A 142 -5.83 -3.37 -0.43
CA ASN A 142 -5.31 -2.95 -1.73
C ASN A 142 -5.95 -1.65 -2.21
N TRP A 143 -7.25 -1.47 -1.98
CA TRP A 143 -7.95 -0.23 -2.30
C TRP A 143 -7.41 0.96 -1.50
N LEU A 144 -7.22 0.77 -0.19
CA LEU A 144 -6.67 1.81 0.68
C LEU A 144 -5.24 2.18 0.26
N LYS A 145 -4.38 1.20 -0.01
CA LYS A 145 -3.02 1.44 -0.54
C LYS A 145 -3.04 2.26 -1.83
N HIS A 146 -3.93 1.92 -2.77
CA HIS A 146 -4.08 2.69 -4.02
C HIS A 146 -4.52 4.14 -3.76
N ARG A 147 -5.48 4.35 -2.86
CA ARG A 147 -5.98 5.70 -2.52
C ARG A 147 -4.91 6.54 -1.82
N MET A 148 -4.15 5.95 -0.90
CA MET A 148 -3.01 6.59 -0.25
C MET A 148 -1.91 6.96 -1.24
N LEU A 149 -1.56 6.05 -2.17
CA LEU A 149 -0.57 6.34 -3.22
C LEU A 149 -1.05 7.48 -4.12
N GLN A 150 -2.32 7.49 -4.53
CA GLN A 150 -2.87 8.60 -5.34
C GLN A 150 -2.79 9.94 -4.60
N ALA A 151 -3.15 9.97 -3.31
CA ALA A 151 -3.03 11.17 -2.49
C ALA A 151 -1.56 11.63 -2.38
N ALA A 152 -0.63 10.70 -2.15
CA ALA A 152 0.79 11.00 -2.07
C ALA A 152 1.34 11.54 -3.41
N MET A 153 0.93 10.98 -4.55
CA MET A 153 1.32 11.48 -5.87
C MET A 153 0.84 12.92 -6.10
N VAL A 154 -0.41 13.22 -5.75
CA VAL A 154 -0.97 14.57 -5.86
C VAL A 154 -0.23 15.54 -4.94
N LEU A 155 -0.03 15.18 -3.67
CA LEU A 155 0.72 16.01 -2.72
C LEU A 155 2.15 16.25 -3.22
N SER A 156 2.82 15.23 -3.73
CA SER A 156 4.18 15.35 -4.28
C SER A 156 4.21 16.35 -5.43
N LEU A 157 3.29 16.20 -6.39
CA LEU A 157 3.18 17.11 -7.53
C LEU A 157 2.94 18.55 -7.08
N VAL A 158 1.96 18.78 -6.19
CA VAL A 158 1.67 20.11 -5.66
C VAL A 158 2.88 20.69 -4.94
N GLY A 159 3.56 19.90 -4.10
CA GLY A 159 4.76 20.33 -3.38
C GLY A 159 5.86 20.79 -4.34
N TYR A 160 6.18 20.00 -5.37
CA TYR A 160 7.17 20.39 -6.38
C TYR A 160 6.76 21.61 -7.20
N VAL A 161 5.48 21.75 -7.56
CA VAL A 161 4.98 22.93 -8.29
C VAL A 161 5.09 24.19 -7.45
N VAL A 162 4.73 24.13 -6.16
CA VAL A 162 4.85 25.28 -5.24
C VAL A 162 6.32 25.71 -5.12
N VAL A 163 7.22 24.76 -4.89
CA VAL A 163 8.66 25.04 -4.80
C VAL A 163 9.18 25.62 -6.11
N GLY A 164 8.88 24.99 -7.25
CA GLY A 164 9.33 25.43 -8.56
C GLY A 164 8.81 26.83 -8.91
N ALA A 165 7.56 27.13 -8.62
CA ALA A 165 6.98 28.45 -8.85
C ALA A 165 7.67 29.53 -8.01
N VAL A 166 8.05 29.23 -6.78
CA VAL A 166 8.73 30.18 -5.89
C VAL A 166 10.20 30.38 -6.30
N LEU A 167 10.88 29.34 -6.77
CA LEU A 167 12.27 29.43 -7.21
C LEU A 167 12.44 30.09 -8.60
N LEU A 168 11.37 30.16 -9.39
CA LEU A 168 11.37 30.74 -10.74
C LEU A 168 10.72 32.14 -10.81
N ALA A 169 10.10 32.59 -9.72
CA ALA A 169 9.50 33.93 -9.60
C ALA A 169 10.54 34.95 -9.14
#